data_AF-A0A0F7JWT1-F1
#
_entry.id   AF-A0A0F7JWT1-F1
#
_cell.length_a   1.000
_cell.length_b   1.000
_cell.length_c   1.000
_cell.angle_alpha   90.00
_cell.angle_beta   90.00
_cell.angle_gamma   90.00
#
_symmetry.space_group_name_H-M   'P 1'
#
loop_
_entity.id
_entity.type
_entity.pdbx_description
1 polymer ?
#
loop_
_entity_poly.entity_id
_entity_poly.type
_entity_poly.pdbx_seq_one_letter_code
_entity_poly.pdbx_strand_id
1 'polypeptide(L)'
;MNICSAIVHAKPEMAGVVRTDLERFPGVEIHGGVEEGKLIVTLEGENDDALADTMAEFNDVTGVINTVMIYHYCAEESADEEVSK
;
A
#
# COMPACT_ATOMS: atom_id res chain seq x y z
N MET A 1 -1.53 -9.00 -11.54
CA MET A 1 -1.07 -8.99 -10.14
C MET A 1 -0.19 -7.78 -9.99
N ASN A 2 -0.62 -6.87 -9.12
CA ASN A 2 -0.03 -5.55 -8.97
C ASN A 2 0.46 -5.39 -7.54
N ILE A 3 1.62 -4.75 -7.38
CA ILE A 3 2.24 -4.50 -6.09
C ILE A 3 2.47 -3.01 -5.95
N CYS A 4 1.95 -2.41 -4.89
CA CYS A 4 2.10 -1.00 -4.58
C CYS A 4 2.89 -0.84 -3.27
N SER A 5 3.75 0.17 -3.20
CA SER A 5 4.29 0.66 -1.94
C SER A 5 3.68 2.02 -1.61
N ALA A 6 3.27 2.20 -0.36
CA ALA A 6 2.68 3.43 0.13
C ALA A 6 3.25 3.80 1.51
N ILE A 7 3.22 5.10 1.81
CA ILE A 7 3.37 5.61 3.17
C ILE A 7 2.00 5.98 3.70
N VAL A 8 1.61 5.39 4.83
CA VAL A 8 0.43 5.81 5.57
C VAL A 8 0.88 6.74 6.68
N HIS A 9 0.53 8.01 6.56
CA HIS A 9 0.71 8.98 7.64
C HIS A 9 -0.38 8.75 8.69
N ALA A 10 0.03 8.44 9.91
CA ALA A 10 -0.85 8.26 11.05
C ALA A 10 -0.51 9.26 12.15
N LYS A 11 -1.48 9.53 13.03
CA LYS A 11 -1.19 10.24 14.28
C LYS A 11 -0.16 9.42 15.08
N PRO A 12 0.97 10.01 15.52
CA PRO A 12 2.03 9.25 16.20
C PRO A 12 1.54 8.46 17.42
N GLU A 13 0.60 9.04 18.18
CA GLU A 13 -0.01 8.40 19.36
C GLU A 13 -0.89 7.18 19.02
N MET A 14 -1.32 7.04 17.78
CA MET A 14 -2.19 5.96 17.30
C MET A 14 -1.50 5.05 16.27
N ALA A 15 -0.24 5.32 15.90
CA ALA A 15 0.46 4.59 14.84
C ALA A 15 0.54 3.07 15.10
N GLY A 16 0.65 2.65 16.36
CA GLY A 16 0.60 1.23 16.72
C GLY A 16 -0.77 0.57 16.53
N VAL A 17 -1.85 1.31 16.80
CA VAL A 17 -3.23 0.86 16.57
C VAL A 17 -3.51 0.79 15.07
N VAL A 18 -3.19 1.87 14.35
CA VAL A 18 -3.31 1.95 12.90
C VAL A 18 -2.55 0.80 12.24
N ARG A 19 -1.30 0.53 12.63
CA ARG A 19 -0.55 -0.64 12.15
C ARG A 19 -1.35 -1.94 12.31
N THR A 20 -1.88 -2.18 13.51
CA THR A 20 -2.62 -3.41 13.82
C THR A 20 -3.90 -3.53 12.98
N ASP A 21 -4.58 -2.41 12.70
CA ASP A 21 -5.79 -2.40 11.88
C ASP A 21 -5.47 -2.60 10.40
N LEU A 22 -4.42 -1.96 9.89
CA LEU A 22 -3.96 -2.10 8.50
C LEU A 22 -3.44 -3.52 8.20
N GLU A 23 -2.76 -4.17 9.15
CA GLU A 23 -2.29 -5.57 9.03
C GLU A 23 -3.45 -6.59 8.89
N ARG A 24 -4.72 -6.17 9.06
CA ARG A 24 -5.90 -7.02 8.83
C ARG A 24 -6.41 -6.99 7.39
N PHE A 25 -5.98 -6.01 6.60
CA PHE A 25 -6.35 -5.93 5.20
C PHE A 25 -5.62 -7.03 4.42
N PRO A 26 -6.31 -7.75 3.52
CA PRO A 26 -5.69 -8.79 2.71
C PRO A 26 -4.61 -8.17 1.79
N GLY A 27 -3.47 -8.85 1.66
CA GLY A 27 -2.38 -8.40 0.79
C GLY A 27 -1.59 -7.20 1.34
N VAL A 28 -1.77 -6.83 2.61
CA VAL A 28 -1.08 -5.70 3.24
C VAL A 28 0.04 -6.16 4.15
N GLU A 29 1.23 -5.60 3.95
CA GLU A 29 2.40 -5.82 4.81
C GLU A 29 2.97 -4.48 5.30
N ILE A 30 3.29 -4.40 6.60
CA ILE A 30 3.89 -3.21 7.21
C ILE A 30 5.33 -3.48 7.59
N HIS A 31 6.25 -2.67 7.06
CA HIS A 31 7.70 -2.85 7.21
C HIS A 31 8.31 -2.02 8.34
N GLY A 32 7.61 -0.98 8.82
CA GLY A 32 8.10 -0.13 9.90
C GLY A 32 7.47 1.26 9.95
N GLY A 33 8.17 2.20 10.61
CA GLY A 33 7.81 3.62 10.66
C GLY A 33 6.76 4.01 11.71
N VAL A 34 6.45 3.11 12.65
CA VAL A 34 5.50 3.35 13.75
C VAL A 34 5.94 4.52 14.63
N GLU A 35 7.22 4.59 15.01
CA GLU A 35 7.75 5.65 15.89
C GLU A 35 7.66 7.05 15.26
N GLU A 36 7.67 7.13 13.93
CA GLU A 36 7.60 8.37 13.16
C GLU A 36 6.16 8.74 12.74
N GLY A 37 5.18 7.87 12.99
CA GLY A 37 3.82 8.01 12.46
C GLY A 37 3.74 7.91 10.93
N LYS A 38 4.71 7.22 10.30
CA LYS A 38 4.85 7.06 8.85
C LYS A 38 4.98 5.59 8.50
N LEU A 39 3.87 4.88 8.46
CA LEU A 39 3.88 3.44 8.24
C LEU A 39 4.32 3.15 6.81
N ILE A 40 5.35 2.31 6.67
CA ILE A 40 5.85 1.84 5.38
C ILE A 40 5.07 0.59 5.01
N VAL A 41 4.31 0.64 3.91
CA VAL A 41 3.34 -0.39 3.56
C VAL A 41 3.60 -0.93 2.15
N THR A 42 3.46 -2.24 1.99
CA THR A 42 3.30 -2.90 0.69
C THR A 42 1.87 -3.42 0.58
N LEU A 43 1.26 -3.24 -0.59
CA LEU A 43 -0.05 -3.74 -0.96
C LEU A 43 0.08 -4.66 -2.17
N GLU A 44 -0.56 -5.82 -2.13
CA GLU A 44 -0.74 -6.71 -3.27
C GLU A 44 -2.22 -6.75 -3.67
N GLY A 45 -2.49 -6.58 -4.96
CA GLY A 45 -3.84 -6.58 -5.51
C GLY A 45 -3.93 -7.24 -6.88
N GLU A 46 -5.14 -7.62 -7.28
CA GLU A 46 -5.38 -8.26 -8.57
C GLU A 46 -5.19 -7.26 -9.74
N ASN A 47 -5.63 -6.02 -9.53
CA ASN A 47 -5.59 -4.91 -10.49
C ASN A 47 -5.43 -3.55 -9.77
N ASP A 48 -5.34 -2.47 -10.56
CA ASP A 48 -5.15 -1.11 -10.05
C ASP A 48 -6.33 -0.61 -9.23
N ASP A 49 -7.56 -0.97 -9.64
CA ASP A 49 -8.79 -0.60 -8.92
C ASP A 49 -8.80 -1.18 -7.50
N ALA A 50 -8.43 -2.46 -7.33
CA ALA A 50 -8.36 -3.11 -6.02
C ALA A 50 -7.33 -2.44 -5.10
N LEU A 51 -6.18 -2.05 -5.64
CA LEU A 51 -5.17 -1.31 -4.89
C LEU A 51 -5.66 0.10 -4.51
N ALA A 52 -6.34 0.80 -5.41
CA ALA A 52 -6.91 2.12 -5.18
C ALA A 52 -8.01 2.08 -4.11
N ASP A 53 -8.90 1.09 -4.16
CA ASP A 53 -9.97 0.88 -3.17
C ASP A 53 -9.36 0.62 -1.78
N THR A 54 -8.37 -0.27 -1.69
CA THR A 54 -7.68 -0.56 -0.41
C THR A 54 -7.00 0.70 0.16
N MET A 55 -6.34 1.48 -0.70
CA MET A 55 -5.75 2.76 -0.28
C MET A 55 -6.80 3.79 0.15
N ALA A 56 -7.98 3.79 -0.45
CA ALA A 56 -9.09 4.63 -0.02
C ALA A 56 -9.58 4.21 1.37
N GLU A 57 -9.79 2.92 1.60
CA GLU A 57 -10.18 2.37 2.90
C GLU A 57 -9.16 2.69 4.01
N PHE A 58 -7.87 2.74 3.69
CA PHE A 58 -6.85 3.19 4.65
C PHE A 58 -7.13 4.61 5.17
N ASN A 59 -7.59 5.52 4.32
CA ASN A 59 -7.89 6.89 4.74
C ASN A 59 -9.10 6.97 5.68
N ASP A 60 -9.97 5.95 5.71
CA ASP A 60 -11.10 5.84 6.63
C ASP A 60 -10.72 5.21 7.98
N VAL A 61 -9.52 4.63 8.10
CA VAL A 61 -9.03 4.07 9.37
C VAL A 61 -8.79 5.19 10.36
N THR A 62 -9.39 5.05 11.56
CA THR A 62 -9.27 6.05 12.61
C THR A 62 -7.81 6.26 13.00
N GLY A 63 -7.30 7.46 12.76
CA GLY A 63 -5.91 7.83 13.05
C GLY A 63 -5.01 7.95 11.86
N VAL A 64 -5.45 7.48 10.70
CA VAL A 64 -4.82 7.84 9.43
C VAL A 64 -5.09 9.32 9.14
N ILE A 65 -4.04 10.01 8.73
CA ILE A 65 -4.07 11.40 8.27
C ILE A 65 -4.20 11.42 6.76
N ASN A 66 -3.40 10.59 6.08
CA ASN A 66 -3.42 10.42 4.63
C ASN A 66 -2.56 9.21 4.21
N THR A 67 -2.88 8.59 3.07
CA THR A 67 -2.05 7.59 2.40
C THR A 67 -1.45 8.14 1.11
N VAL A 68 -0.13 7.95 0.92
CA VAL A 68 0.62 8.39 -0.28
C VAL A 68 1.27 7.20 -0.96
N MET A 69 0.97 6.97 -2.24
CA MET A 69 1.65 5.96 -3.05
C MET A 69 3.07 6.43 -3.42
N ILE A 70 4.05 5.55 -3.23
CA ILE A 70 5.47 5.78 -3.53
C ILE A 70 5.90 5.05 -4.79
N TYR A 71 5.41 3.82 -4.97
CA TYR A 71 5.79 2.96 -6.07
C TYR A 71 4.64 2.05 -6.46
N HIS A 72 4.57 1.72 -7.74
CA HIS A 72 3.59 0.78 -8.27
C HIS A 72 4.25 -0.09 -9.34
N TYR A 73 4.09 -1.40 -9.17
CA TYR A 73 4.48 -2.45 -10.11
C TYR A 73 3.22 -3.10 -10.67
N CYS A 74 3.14 -3.13 -11.99
CA CYS A 74 2.11 -3.86 -12.72
C CYS A 74 2.81 -4.99 -13.48
N ALA A 75 2.43 -6.24 -13.20
CA ALA A 75 2.92 -7.36 -13.99
C ALA A 75 2.28 -7.30 -15.38
N GLU A 76 3.03 -6.85 -16.38
CA GLU A 76 2.63 -6.96 -17.77
C GLU A 76 2.60 -8.46 -18.15
N GLU A 77 1.50 -8.95 -18.73
CA GLU A 77 1.58 -10.17 -19.54
C GLU A 77 2.62 -9.90 -20.63
N SER A 78 3.72 -10.65 -20.61
CA SER A 78 4.90 -10.45 -21.44
C SER A 78 4.55 -10.08 -22.89
N ALA A 79 4.72 -8.82 -23.28
CA ALA A 79 4.97 -8.49 -24.67
C ALA A 79 6.45 -8.72 -24.93
N ASP A 80 6.84 -9.99 -25.08
CA ASP A 80 8.08 -10.34 -25.77
C ASP A 80 7.84 -10.05 -27.27
N GLU A 81 8.00 -8.79 -27.68
CA GLU A 81 8.23 -8.48 -29.09
C GLU A 81 9.73 -8.63 -29.36
N GLU A 82 10.13 -9.84 -29.78
CA GLU A 82 11.35 -10.03 -30.55
C GLU A 82 11.34 -9.07 -31.76
N VAL A 83 12.02 -7.93 -31.66
CA VAL A 83 12.35 -7.15 -32.86
C VAL A 83 13.52 -7.83 -33.55
N SER A 84 13.20 -8.83 -34.37
CA SER A 84 14.10 -9.32 -35.41
C SER A 84 14.27 -8.22 -36.47
N LYS A 85 15.45 -7.60 -36.52
CA LYS A 85 16.04 -7.08 -37.77
C LYS A 85 17.54 -6.87 -37.69
#